data_AF-A0A371YWU9-F1
#
_entry.id   AF-A0A371YWU9-F1
#
_cell.length_a   1.000
_cell.length_b   1.000
_cell.length_c   1.000
_cell.angle_alpha   90.00
_cell.angle_beta   90.00
_cell.angle_gamma   90.00
#
_symmetry.space_group_name_H-M   'P 1'
#
loop_
_entity.id
_entity.type
_entity.pdbx_description
1 polymer ?
#
loop_
_entity_poly.entity_id
_entity_poly.type
_entity_poly.pdbx_seq_one_letter_code
_entity_poly.pdbx_strand_id
1 'polypeptide(L)'
;MTMIPKEITTASGKKLELKELDPGNMLDLIEVAGTAMQSASAGAWMGYAQMICSVDAIDGVPVEMPETKEQVKQLARRIGNDGIIALQAVFYPAKDKNAPEKAVPADVDAETAKN
;
A
#
# COMPACT_ATOMS: atom_id res chain seq x y z
N MET A 1 11.20 -5.21 -2.48
CA MET A 1 9.84 -5.35 -3.06
C MET A 1 8.94 -5.79 -1.93
N THR A 2 7.97 -4.96 -1.55
CA THR A 2 7.01 -5.31 -0.50
C THR A 2 6.02 -6.27 -1.13
N MET A 3 6.14 -7.56 -0.84
CA MET A 3 5.28 -8.57 -1.45
C MET A 3 3.87 -8.44 -0.86
N ILE A 4 3.00 -7.65 -1.51
CA ILE A 4 1.60 -7.56 -1.11
C ILE A 4 0.88 -8.86 -1.53
N PRO A 5 -0.05 -9.39 -0.71
CA PRO A 5 -0.83 -10.56 -1.07
C PRO A 5 -1.72 -10.23 -2.28
N LYS A 6 -1.92 -11.20 -3.16
CA LYS A 6 -2.80 -11.04 -4.34
C LYS A 6 -4.26 -10.83 -3.96
N GLU A 7 -4.71 -11.44 -2.86
CA GLU A 7 -6.09 -11.36 -2.39
C GLU A 7 -6.10 -11.31 -0.85
N ILE A 8 -7.02 -10.53 -0.29
CA ILE A 8 -7.37 -10.55 1.13
C ILE A 8 -8.88 -10.68 1.30
N THR A 9 -9.30 -11.29 2.41
CA THR A 9 -10.71 -11.38 2.80
C THR A 9 -10.97 -10.51 4.02
N THR A 10 -11.99 -9.66 3.97
CA THR A 10 -12.39 -8.81 5.09
C THR A 10 -13.14 -9.62 6.17
N ALA A 11 -13.29 -9.06 7.37
CA ALA A 11 -14.09 -9.69 8.42
C ALA A 11 -15.56 -9.93 8.04
N SER A 12 -16.11 -9.09 7.15
CA SER A 12 -17.44 -9.22 6.57
C SER A 12 -17.53 -10.24 5.42
N GLY A 13 -16.42 -10.88 5.04
CA GLY A 13 -16.37 -11.89 3.98
C GLY A 13 -16.20 -11.35 2.56
N LYS A 14 -15.98 -10.03 2.40
CA LYS A 14 -15.69 -9.40 1.10
C LYS A 14 -14.27 -9.77 0.67
N LYS A 15 -14.09 -10.06 -0.61
CA LYS A 15 -12.77 -10.34 -1.20
C LYS A 15 -12.23 -9.10 -1.89
N LEU A 16 -10.99 -8.73 -1.57
CA LEU A 16 -10.28 -7.63 -2.21
C LEU A 16 -9.05 -8.23 -2.91
N GLU A 17 -9.01 -8.12 -4.24
CA GLU A 17 -7.82 -8.43 -5.01
C GLU A 17 -6.93 -7.20 -5.06
N LEU A 18 -5.63 -7.38 -4.86
CA LEU A 18 -4.66 -6.31 -4.76
C LEU A 18 -3.63 -6.38 -5.88
N LYS A 19 -3.20 -5.22 -6.35
CA LYS A 19 -2.11 -5.03 -7.30
C LYS A 19 -1.09 -4.03 -6.76
N GLU A 20 0.15 -4.21 -7.17
CA GLU A 20 1.18 -3.19 -6.95
C GLU A 20 0.89 -1.99 -7.86
N LEU A 21 1.10 -0.79 -7.31
CA LEU A 21 1.03 0.44 -8.09
C LEU A 21 2.40 0.71 -8.72
N ASP A 22 2.43 0.84 -10.04
CA ASP A 22 3.63 1.20 -10.75
C ASP A 22 3.91 2.72 -10.63
N PRO A 23 5.14 3.18 -10.94
CA PRO A 23 5.48 4.59 -10.85
C PRO A 23 4.59 5.52 -11.68
N GLY A 24 4.04 5.06 -12.81
CA GLY A 24 3.04 5.78 -13.59
C GLY A 24 1.75 5.99 -12.81
N ASN A 25 1.21 4.93 -12.20
CA ASN A 25 0.03 5.05 -11.34
C ASN A 25 0.25 6.03 -10.18
N MET A 26 1.47 6.10 -9.66
CA MET A 26 1.82 7.06 -8.61
C MET A 26 1.77 8.52 -9.11
N LEU A 27 2.21 8.78 -10.35
CA LEU A 27 2.10 10.11 -10.97
C LEU A 27 0.64 10.48 -11.20
N ASP A 28 -0.16 9.54 -11.72
CA ASP A 28 -1.61 9.74 -11.90
C ASP A 28 -2.27 10.09 -10.55
N LEU A 29 -1.91 9.38 -9.47
CA LEU A 29 -2.44 9.66 -8.13
C LEU A 29 -2.07 11.05 -7.59
N ILE A 30 -0.85 11.52 -7.88
CA ILE A 30 -0.41 12.86 -7.49
C ILE A 30 -1.26 13.90 -8.23
N GLU A 31 -1.54 13.69 -9.51
CA GLU A 31 -2.41 14.56 -10.30
C GLU A 31 -3.85 14.56 -9.77
N VAL A 32 -4.40 13.37 -9.49
CA VAL A 32 -5.72 13.16 -8.88
C VAL A 32 -5.86 13.87 -7.54
N ALA A 33 -4.81 13.90 -6.72
CA ALA A 33 -4.80 14.57 -5.43
C ALA A 33 -4.93 16.09 -5.57
N GLY A 34 -4.40 16.68 -6.64
CA GLY A 34 -4.49 18.10 -6.96
C GLY A 34 -4.10 19.00 -5.78
N THR A 35 -4.99 19.91 -5.39
CA THR A 35 -4.75 20.86 -4.28
C THR A 35 -4.54 20.19 -2.92
N ALA A 36 -4.94 18.93 -2.73
CA ALA A 36 -4.64 18.20 -1.49
C ALA A 36 -3.13 18.05 -1.26
N MET A 37 -2.33 18.04 -2.33
CA MET A 37 -0.87 17.99 -2.28
C MET A 37 -0.20 19.24 -1.71
N GLN A 38 -0.93 20.37 -1.64
CA GLN A 38 -0.41 21.63 -1.10
C GLN A 38 -0.68 21.78 0.41
N SER A 39 -1.39 20.82 1.01
CA SER A 39 -1.76 20.85 2.43
C SER A 39 -0.74 20.14 3.31
N ALA A 40 -0.73 20.46 4.61
CA ALA A 40 0.04 19.71 5.61
C ALA A 40 -0.35 18.21 5.68
N SER A 41 -1.50 17.84 5.11
CA SER A 41 -2.00 16.46 5.05
C SER A 41 -1.64 15.73 3.75
N ALA A 42 -0.82 16.31 2.87
CA ALA A 42 -0.47 15.71 1.58
C ALA A 42 0.07 14.28 1.71
N GLY A 43 0.98 14.04 2.67
CA GLY A 43 1.54 12.71 2.91
C GLY A 43 0.49 11.70 3.39
N ALA A 44 -0.38 12.11 4.31
CA ALA A 44 -1.47 11.26 4.80
C ALA A 44 -2.48 10.94 3.69
N TRP A 45 -2.79 11.93 2.85
CA TRP A 45 -3.66 11.74 1.69
C TRP A 45 -3.05 10.75 0.69
N MET A 46 -1.78 10.94 0.32
CA MET A 46 -1.09 10.04 -0.62
C MET A 46 -0.99 8.62 -0.10
N GLY A 47 -0.56 8.41 1.14
CA GLY A 47 -0.46 7.05 1.70
C GLY A 47 -1.80 6.33 1.72
N TYR A 48 -2.86 7.05 2.09
CA TYR A 48 -4.21 6.50 2.11
C TYR A 48 -4.75 6.20 0.69
N ALA A 49 -4.54 7.12 -0.26
CA ALA A 49 -4.96 6.96 -1.64
C ALA A 49 -4.21 5.80 -2.33
N GLN A 50 -2.91 5.65 -2.10
CA GLN A 50 -2.11 4.53 -2.62
C GLN A 50 -2.66 3.19 -2.13
N MET A 51 -2.94 3.07 -0.83
CA MET A 51 -3.53 1.87 -0.25
C MET A 51 -4.89 1.54 -0.88
N ILE A 52 -5.76 2.55 -1.04
CA ILE A 52 -7.08 2.36 -1.66
C ILE A 52 -6.96 1.94 -3.13
N CYS A 53 -6.08 2.59 -3.90
CA CYS A 53 -5.98 2.35 -5.34
C CYS A 53 -5.19 1.08 -5.69
N SER A 54 -4.56 0.44 -4.70
CA SER A 54 -4.02 -0.91 -4.83
C SER A 54 -5.10 -1.98 -5.02
N VAL A 55 -6.37 -1.69 -4.71
CA VAL A 55 -7.48 -2.63 -4.91
C VAL A 55 -7.81 -2.73 -6.39
N ASP A 56 -7.60 -3.90 -6.97
CA ASP A 56 -7.85 -4.20 -8.38
C ASP A 56 -9.25 -4.76 -8.62
N ALA A 57 -9.78 -5.55 -7.69
CA ALA A 57 -11.14 -6.06 -7.76
C ALA A 57 -11.78 -6.23 -6.37
N ILE A 58 -13.10 -6.14 -6.34
CA ILE A 58 -13.91 -6.35 -5.15
C ILE A 58 -14.94 -7.44 -5.47
N ASP A 59 -14.88 -8.56 -4.75
CA ASP A 59 -15.73 -9.74 -4.96
C ASP A 59 -15.72 -10.23 -6.42
N GLY A 60 -14.54 -10.23 -7.04
CA GLY A 60 -14.35 -10.61 -8.45
C GLY A 60 -14.82 -9.57 -9.47
N VAL A 61 -15.32 -8.41 -9.03
CA VAL A 61 -15.68 -7.29 -9.91
C VAL A 61 -14.50 -6.32 -9.99
N PRO A 62 -13.88 -6.13 -11.18
CA PRO A 62 -12.78 -5.20 -11.35
C PRO A 62 -13.14 -3.77 -10.92
N VAL A 63 -12.13 -3.06 -10.46
CA VAL A 63 -12.19 -1.66 -10.06
C VAL A 63 -11.31 -0.86 -11.02
N GLU A 64 -11.91 0.13 -11.67
CA GLU A 64 -11.16 1.07 -12.49
C GLU A 64 -10.33 2.02 -11.62
N MET A 65 -9.15 2.38 -12.12
CA MET A 65 -8.27 3.33 -11.44
C MET A 65 -8.97 4.69 -11.34
N PRO A 66 -9.09 5.29 -10.14
CA PRO A 66 -9.72 6.59 -9.99
C PRO A 66 -8.97 7.71 -10.74
N GLU A 67 -9.70 8.52 -11.50
CA GLU A 67 -9.18 9.70 -12.23
C GLU A 67 -9.47 11.01 -11.49
N THR A 68 -10.26 10.96 -10.41
CA THR A 68 -10.63 12.13 -9.62
C THR A 68 -10.62 11.84 -8.13
N LYS A 69 -10.38 12.89 -7.33
CA LYS A 69 -10.44 12.82 -5.86
C LYS A 69 -11.76 12.25 -5.34
N GLU A 70 -12.88 12.52 -6.01
CA GLU A 70 -14.17 12.00 -5.58
C GLU A 70 -14.31 10.51 -5.88
N GLN A 71 -13.81 10.02 -7.01
CA GLN A 71 -13.75 8.58 -7.29
C GLN A 71 -12.88 7.82 -6.28
N VAL A 72 -11.76 8.40 -5.81
CA VAL A 72 -10.95 7.80 -4.73
C VAL A 72 -11.80 7.63 -3.46
N LYS A 73 -12.58 8.65 -3.09
CA LYS A 73 -13.48 8.54 -1.92
C LYS A 73 -14.61 7.54 -2.14
N GLN A 74 -15.18 7.48 -3.35
CA GLN A 74 -16.22 6.51 -3.69
C GLN A 74 -15.67 5.08 -3.60
N LEU A 75 -14.45 4.85 -4.09
CA LEU A 75 -13.78 3.56 -3.96
C LEU A 75 -13.54 3.22 -2.48
N ALA A 76 -13.05 4.17 -1.67
CA ALA A 76 -12.89 3.97 -0.23
C ALA A 76 -14.22 3.58 0.45
N ARG A 77 -15.33 4.22 0.08
CA ARG A 77 -16.68 3.89 0.58
C ARG A 77 -17.13 2.50 0.13
N ARG A 78 -16.81 2.10 -1.11
CA ARG A 78 -17.14 0.77 -1.67
C ARG A 78 -16.33 -0.35 -1.00
N ILE A 79 -15.07 -0.09 -0.65
CA ILE A 79 -14.23 -0.99 0.15
C ILE A 79 -14.79 -1.13 1.56
N GLY A 80 -15.22 -0.01 2.16
CA GLY A 80 -15.82 0.03 3.49
C GLY A 80 -14.79 -0.10 4.63
N ASN A 81 -15.23 0.16 5.85
CA ASN A 81 -14.34 0.25 7.01
C ASN A 81 -13.57 -1.06 7.27
N ASP A 82 -14.23 -2.22 7.19
CA ASP A 82 -13.58 -3.52 7.37
C ASP A 82 -12.49 -3.77 6.33
N GLY A 83 -12.74 -3.37 5.07
CA GLY A 83 -11.77 -3.48 3.99
C GLY A 83 -10.58 -2.56 4.20
N ILE A 84 -10.81 -1.32 4.65
CA ILE A 84 -9.73 -0.40 5.00
C ILE A 84 -8.87 -0.96 6.15
N ILE A 85 -9.47 -1.54 7.19
CA ILE A 85 -8.73 -2.17 8.29
C ILE A 85 -7.88 -3.34 7.77
N ALA A 86 -8.45 -4.18 6.91
CA ALA A 86 -7.73 -5.30 6.31
C ALA A 86 -6.55 -4.82 5.44
N LEU A 87 -6.75 -3.76 4.65
CA LEU A 87 -5.68 -3.13 3.86
C LEU A 87 -4.59 -2.52 4.76
N GLN A 88 -4.96 -1.84 5.84
CA GLN A 88 -3.98 -1.26 6.77
C GLN A 88 -3.06 -2.32 7.38
N ALA A 89 -3.59 -3.50 7.71
CA ALA A 89 -2.78 -4.62 8.22
C ALA A 89 -1.74 -5.12 7.19
N VAL A 90 -2.05 -5.00 5.89
CA VAL A 90 -1.14 -5.36 4.80
C VAL A 90 -0.06 -4.29 4.57
N PHE A 91 -0.46 -3.02 4.46
CA PHE A 91 0.45 -1.93 4.07
C PHE A 91 1.23 -1.33 5.25
N TYR A 92 0.67 -1.42 6.45
CA TYR A 92 1.26 -0.89 7.68
C TYR A 92 1.22 -1.96 8.77
N PRO A 93 1.89 -3.12 8.57
CA PRO A 93 1.96 -4.14 9.59
C PRO A 93 2.58 -3.52 10.85
N ALA A 94 1.98 -3.81 12.01
CA ALA A 94 2.54 -3.36 13.28
C ALA A 94 4.00 -3.80 13.33
N LYS A 95 4.93 -2.85 13.54
CA LYS A 95 6.31 -3.21 13.87
C LYS A 95 6.25 -3.91 15.21
N ASP A 96 6.41 -5.23 15.22
CA ASP A 96 6.66 -5.98 16.43
C ASP A 96 7.86 -5.34 17.14
N LYS A 97 7.63 -4.77 18.33
CA LYS A 97 8.69 -4.24 19.19
C LYS A 97 9.64 -5.34 19.71
N ASN A 98 9.41 -6.59 19.33
CA ASN A 98 10.19 -7.78 19.68
C ASN A 98 10.56 -8.65 18.46
N ALA A 99 10.42 -8.15 17.23
CA ALA A 99 10.98 -8.89 16.09
C ALA A 99 12.51 -8.88 16.27
N PRO A 100 13.18 -10.06 16.32
CA PRO A 100 14.63 -10.08 16.32
C PRO A 100 15.07 -9.36 15.06
N GLU A 101 15.80 -8.25 15.25
CA GLU A 101 16.56 -7.60 14.19
C GLU A 101 17.28 -8.74 13.48
N LYS A 102 16.88 -9.04 12.23
CA LYS A 102 17.59 -10.05 11.44
C LYS A 102 19.03 -9.58 11.44
N ALA A 103 19.86 -10.28 12.22
CA ALA A 103 21.28 -10.09 12.25
C ALA A 103 21.73 -10.14 10.79
N VAL A 104 22.12 -8.97 10.27
CA VAL A 104 23.07 -8.95 9.17
C VAL A 104 24.25 -9.77 9.69
N PRO A 105 24.65 -10.88 9.05
CA PRO A 105 25.84 -11.58 9.50
C PRO A 105 27.00 -10.60 9.32
N ALA A 106 27.51 -10.14 10.46
CA ALA A 106 28.83 -9.54 10.57
C ALA A 106 29.87 -10.66 10.44
N ASP A 107 30.92 -10.36 9.68
CA ASP A 107 32.18 -11.09 9.49
C ASP A 107 32.08 -12.36 8.62
N VAL A 108 32.93 -12.60 7.62
CA VAL A 108 34.41 -12.46 7.49
C VAL A 108 34.75 -12.24 6.00
N ASP A 109 35.78 -11.51 5.57
CA ASP A 109 37.19 -11.86 5.73
C ASP A 109 38.10 -10.61 5.79
N ALA A 110 38.86 -10.51 6.87
CA ALA A 110 40.15 -9.86 6.90
C ALA A 110 41.22 -10.95 6.79
N GLU A 111 41.96 -10.99 5.67
CA GLU A 111 43.29 -11.60 5.48
C GLU A 111 43.64 -11.44 3.98
N THR A 112 44.84 -11.15 3.46
CA THR A 112 46.19 -10.89 3.96
C THR A 112 47.01 -10.39 2.75
N ALA A 113 47.92 -9.43 2.98
CA ALA A 113 49.18 -9.10 2.29
C ALA A 113 49.43 -9.33 0.76
N LYS A 114 50.15 -8.34 0.20
CA LYS A 114 51.08 -8.37 -0.97
C LYS A 114 50.47 -8.47 -2.38
N ASN A 115 50.58 -7.38 -3.15
CA ASN A 115 51.69 -7.18 -4.09
C ASN A 115 51.72 -5.73 -4.61
#